data_AF-A0A538MUI2-F1
#
_entry.id   AF-A0A538MUI2-F1
#
_cell.length_a   1.000
_cell.length_b   1.000
_cell.length_c   1.000
_cell.angle_alpha   90.00
_cell.angle_beta   90.00
_cell.angle_gamma   90.00
#
_symmetry.space_group_name_H-M   'P 1'
#
loop_
_entity.id
_entity.type
_entity.pdbx_description
1 polymer ?
#
loop_
_entity_poly.entity_id
_entity_poly.type
_entity_poly.pdbx_seq_one_letter_code
_entity_poly.pdbx_strand_id
1 'polypeptide(L)'
;MLADAEISTPAALIGDPTRAAFLTALCDGRALPASELAQRAGVSASTASVQLAKLVEGGLLETERNGRHRYYRLADPSIASAIESLAVIAPRRPASSLKQARVGSELQAARTCYDHLAGALGVALFEALQRQRLLTPELEVTSRGAKRFRELGIALDELAGRRRPLARRCLDWTERRHHLAGSLGAALADRCFELGWLERLPSSRAVRLTDKGRRGLARELAVEL
;
A
#
# COMPACT_ATOMS: atom_id res chain seq x y z
N MET A 1 16.12 8.03 -28.83
CA MET A 1 16.43 6.69 -28.28
C MET A 1 16.78 6.88 -26.82
N LEU A 2 16.08 6.19 -25.91
CA LEU A 2 16.42 6.17 -24.49
C LEU A 2 17.40 5.00 -24.26
N ALA A 3 18.39 5.19 -23.40
CA ALA A 3 19.21 4.09 -22.92
C ALA A 3 18.37 3.14 -22.06
N ASP A 4 18.84 1.91 -21.86
CA ASP A 4 18.19 0.95 -20.96
C ASP A 4 18.13 1.50 -19.52
N ALA A 5 17.22 0.97 -18.70
CA ALA A 5 17.02 1.46 -17.34
C ALA A 5 18.22 1.14 -16.44
N GLU A 6 18.88 2.17 -15.91
CA GLU A 6 19.97 1.99 -14.94
C GLU A 6 19.42 1.64 -13.54
N ILE A 7 19.39 0.34 -13.23
CA ILE A 7 18.84 -0.17 -11.97
C ILE A 7 19.81 -0.07 -10.78
N SER A 8 21.11 0.14 -11.02
CA SER A 8 22.17 0.12 -10.00
C SER A 8 21.97 1.20 -8.94
N THR A 9 21.65 2.42 -9.37
CA THR A 9 21.43 3.59 -8.52
C THR A 9 20.30 3.38 -7.50
N PRO A 10 19.04 3.07 -7.92
CA PRO A 10 17.97 2.80 -6.97
C PRO A 10 18.23 1.53 -6.15
N ALA A 11 18.84 0.48 -6.72
CA ALA A 11 19.15 -0.75 -5.98
C ALA A 11 20.16 -0.50 -4.84
N ALA A 12 21.22 0.29 -5.09
CA ALA A 12 22.20 0.65 -4.08
C ALA A 12 21.57 1.49 -2.95
N LEU A 13 20.63 2.37 -3.28
CA LEU A 13 19.87 3.12 -2.28
C LEU A 13 18.95 2.21 -1.47
N ILE A 14 18.24 1.27 -2.09
CA ILE A 14 17.29 0.40 -1.39
C ILE A 14 18.01 -0.65 -0.52
N GLY A 15 19.18 -1.14 -0.94
CA GLY A 15 19.88 -2.26 -0.29
C GLY A 15 20.42 -2.01 1.13
N ASP A 16 20.36 -0.78 1.64
CA ASP A 16 20.74 -0.46 3.02
C ASP A 16 19.56 -0.74 3.98
N PRO A 17 19.78 -1.46 5.10
CA PRO A 17 18.71 -1.84 6.03
C PRO A 17 17.91 -0.66 6.60
N THR A 18 18.56 0.47 6.88
CA THR A 18 17.90 1.66 7.43
C THR A 18 17.04 2.33 6.37
N ARG A 19 17.58 2.48 5.15
CA ARG A 19 16.84 3.05 4.02
C ARG A 19 15.66 2.16 3.62
N ALA A 20 15.85 0.84 3.57
CA ALA A 20 14.77 -0.12 3.34
C ALA A 20 13.66 0.00 4.40
N ALA A 21 14.01 0.16 5.68
CA ALA A 21 13.05 0.35 6.76
C ALA A 21 12.25 1.65 6.58
N PHE A 22 12.90 2.76 6.20
CA PHE A 22 12.23 4.03 5.92
C PHE A 22 11.27 3.92 4.74
N LEU A 23 11.73 3.36 3.62
CA LEU A 23 10.90 3.19 2.42
C LEU A 23 9.68 2.30 2.71
N THR A 24 9.87 1.19 3.42
CA THR A 24 8.79 0.28 3.85
C THR A 24 7.78 0.98 4.77
N ALA A 25 8.25 1.86 5.66
CA ALA A 25 7.39 2.61 6.57
C ALA A 25 6.52 3.66 5.85
N LEU A 26 7.01 4.19 4.72
CA LEU A 26 6.34 5.19 3.89
C LEU A 26 5.49 4.56 2.77
N CYS A 27 5.54 3.23 2.62
CA CYS A 27 4.74 2.56 1.60
C CYS A 27 3.25 2.81 1.77
N ASP A 28 2.68 3.15 2.94
CA ASP A 28 1.23 3.45 3.04
C ASP A 28 0.82 4.84 2.49
N GLY A 29 1.74 5.54 1.82
CA GLY A 29 1.51 6.83 1.17
C GLY A 29 1.51 8.03 2.11
N ARG A 30 1.63 7.84 3.44
CA ARG A 30 1.68 8.95 4.40
C ARG A 30 3.05 9.63 4.39
N ALA A 31 3.04 10.93 4.64
CA ALA A 31 4.26 11.66 4.95
C ALA A 31 4.57 11.53 6.45
N LEU A 32 5.78 11.08 6.80
CA LEU A 32 6.21 10.86 8.19
C LEU A 32 7.38 11.78 8.57
N PRO A 33 7.46 12.25 9.84
CA PRO A 33 8.60 13.03 10.30
C PRO A 33 9.84 12.13 10.50
N ALA A 34 11.03 12.74 10.41
CA ALA A 34 12.29 12.01 10.59
C ALA A 34 12.40 11.27 11.93
N SER A 35 11.83 11.81 13.01
CA SER A 35 11.85 11.19 14.33
C SER A 35 11.10 9.86 14.37
N GLU A 36 9.95 9.77 13.69
CA GLU A 36 9.17 8.54 13.62
C GLU A 36 9.86 7.50 12.75
N LEU A 37 10.45 7.92 11.61
CA LEU A 37 11.23 7.04 10.76
C LEU A 37 12.44 6.48 11.52
N ALA A 38 13.18 7.33 12.24
CA ALA A 38 14.30 6.94 13.09
C ALA A 38 13.89 5.89 14.13
N GLN A 39 12.76 6.12 14.82
CA GLN A 39 12.22 5.18 15.80
C GLN A 39 11.89 3.83 15.16
N ARG A 40 11.23 3.82 13.99
CA ARG A 40 10.84 2.59 13.28
C ARG A 40 12.05 1.79 12.79
N ALA A 41 13.12 2.47 12.37
CA ALA A 41 14.36 1.81 11.96
C ALA A 41 15.32 1.48 13.12
N GLY A 42 15.04 1.95 14.34
CA GLY A 42 15.90 1.73 15.51
C GLY A 42 17.24 2.45 15.42
N VAL A 43 17.29 3.63 14.79
CA VAL A 43 18.53 4.41 14.59
C VAL A 43 18.46 5.78 15.27
N SER A 44 19.62 6.40 15.49
CA SER A 44 19.68 7.77 16.01
C SER A 44 19.13 8.80 15.01
N ALA A 45 18.75 9.97 15.52
CA ALA A 45 18.30 11.08 14.68
C ALA A 45 19.37 11.55 13.67
N SER A 46 20.66 11.49 14.06
CA SER A 46 21.77 11.84 13.16
C SER A 46 21.90 10.83 12.02
N THR A 47 21.86 9.53 12.32
CA THR A 47 21.88 8.48 11.30
C THR A 47 20.67 8.57 10.38
N ALA A 48 19.48 8.78 10.94
CA ALA A 48 18.27 8.96 10.15
C ALA A 48 18.39 10.14 9.18
N SER A 49 18.90 11.29 9.65
CA SER A 49 19.08 12.49 8.81
C SER A 49 19.99 12.22 7.62
N VAL A 50 21.13 11.55 7.83
CA VAL A 50 22.07 11.18 6.75
C VAL A 50 21.42 10.24 5.75
N GLN A 51 20.71 9.22 6.22
CA GLN A 51 20.09 8.22 5.34
C GLN A 51 18.90 8.79 4.56
N LEU A 52 18.10 9.68 5.18
CA LEU A 52 17.01 10.39 4.51
C LEU A 52 17.54 11.37 3.46
N ALA A 53 18.66 12.05 3.71
CA ALA A 53 19.28 12.93 2.73
C ALA A 53 19.67 12.16 1.45
N LYS A 54 20.30 10.99 1.59
CA LYS A 54 20.65 10.13 0.45
C LYS A 54 19.44 9.68 -0.36
N LEU A 55 18.33 9.36 0.31
CA LEU A 55 17.09 8.97 -0.36
C LEU A 55 16.42 10.14 -1.11
N VAL A 56 16.51 11.35 -0.57
CA VAL A 56 15.99 12.57 -1.22
C VAL A 56 16.86 12.94 -2.41
N GLU A 57 18.18 12.97 -2.23
CA GLU A 57 19.15 13.24 -3.31
C GLU A 57 19.03 12.22 -4.45
N GLY A 58 18.83 10.95 -4.11
CA GLY A 58 18.59 9.88 -5.08
C GLY A 58 17.18 9.85 -5.67
N GLY A 59 16.30 10.79 -5.32
CA GLY A 59 14.95 10.92 -5.90
C GLY A 59 13.94 9.86 -5.44
N LEU A 60 14.25 9.06 -4.41
CA LEU A 60 13.31 8.06 -3.87
C LEU A 60 12.30 8.68 -2.89
N LEU A 61 12.72 9.74 -2.21
CA LEU A 61 11.87 10.48 -1.29
C LEU A 61 11.78 11.94 -1.72
N GLU A 62 10.65 12.54 -1.40
CA GLU A 62 10.49 13.99 -1.42
C GLU A 62 10.13 14.49 -0.03
N THR A 63 10.32 15.80 0.17
CA THR A 63 10.13 16.42 1.48
C THR A 63 9.09 17.52 1.41
N GLU A 64 8.22 17.54 2.41
CA GLU A 64 7.28 18.63 2.63
C GLU A 64 7.64 19.35 3.94
N ARG A 65 7.63 20.68 3.92
CA ARG A 65 7.82 21.50 5.11
C ARG A 65 6.46 21.89 5.66
N ASN A 66 6.19 21.49 6.90
CA ASN A 66 5.04 21.96 7.66
C ASN A 66 5.56 22.60 8.96
N GLY A 67 5.60 23.94 8.96
CA GLY A 67 6.20 24.74 10.03
C GLY A 67 7.67 24.40 10.26
N ARG A 68 8.01 24.01 11.49
CA ARG A 68 9.39 23.64 11.89
C ARG A 68 9.76 22.20 11.55
N HIS A 69 8.78 21.39 11.15
CA HIS A 69 8.98 19.97 10.92
C HIS A 69 9.06 19.66 9.42
N ARG A 70 9.97 18.74 9.08
CA ARG A 70 10.11 18.18 7.75
C ARG A 70 9.48 16.80 7.73
N TYR A 71 8.57 16.60 6.80
CA TYR A 71 7.91 15.33 6.54
C TYR A 71 8.45 14.74 5.25
N TYR A 72 8.53 13.41 5.21
CA TYR A 72 9.10 12.65 4.10
C TYR A 72 8.02 11.74 3.55
N ARG A 73 7.88 11.67 2.21
CA ARG A 73 7.00 10.74 1.50
C ARG A 73 7.74 10.13 0.32
N LEU A 74 7.26 8.98 -0.16
CA LEU A 74 7.77 8.40 -1.41
C LEU A 74 7.53 9.38 -2.55
N ALA A 75 8.55 9.61 -3.38
CA ALA A 75 8.46 10.54 -4.50
C ALA A 75 7.49 10.07 -5.60
N ASP A 76 7.34 8.75 -5.76
CA ASP A 76 6.48 8.15 -6.77
C ASP A 76 5.90 6.79 -6.30
N PRO A 77 4.64 6.45 -6.64
CA PRO A 77 4.04 5.15 -6.30
C PRO A 77 4.76 3.91 -6.87
N SER A 78 5.56 4.05 -7.94
CA SER A 78 6.39 2.97 -8.47
C SER A 78 7.46 2.51 -7.48
N ILE A 79 7.92 3.39 -6.58
CA ILE A 79 8.89 3.05 -5.54
C ILE A 79 8.26 2.07 -4.55
N ALA A 80 7.02 2.30 -4.12
CA ALA A 80 6.27 1.35 -3.30
C ALA A 80 6.13 -0.01 -4.03
N SER A 81 5.83 0.03 -5.32
CA SER A 81 5.72 -1.19 -6.14
C SER A 81 7.06 -1.97 -6.20
N ALA A 82 8.19 -1.27 -6.28
CA ALA A 82 9.52 -1.88 -6.27
C ALA A 82 9.84 -2.51 -4.91
N ILE A 83 9.56 -1.81 -3.79
CA ILE A 83 9.75 -2.33 -2.43
C ILE A 83 8.92 -3.59 -2.20
N GLU A 84 7.66 -3.60 -2.63
CA GLU A 84 6.80 -4.78 -2.50
C GLU A 84 7.28 -5.94 -3.38
N SER A 85 7.81 -5.64 -4.58
CA SER A 85 8.42 -6.66 -5.45
C SER A 85 9.66 -7.29 -4.82
N LEU A 86 10.49 -6.50 -4.14
CA LEU A 86 11.62 -7.02 -3.36
C LEU A 86 11.14 -7.87 -2.15
N ALA A 87 10.04 -7.48 -1.50
CA ALA A 87 9.46 -8.25 -0.39
C ALA A 87 8.97 -9.63 -0.83
N VAL A 88 8.52 -9.79 -2.09
CA VAL A 88 8.11 -11.10 -2.65
C VAL A 88 9.27 -12.11 -2.71
N ILE A 89 10.48 -11.64 -3.01
CA ILE A 89 11.69 -12.47 -3.15
C ILE A 89 12.53 -12.54 -1.87
N ALA A 90 12.26 -11.68 -0.89
CA ALA A 90 12.97 -11.66 0.39
C ALA A 90 12.74 -12.97 1.17
N PRO A 91 13.76 -13.49 1.88
CA PRO A 91 13.62 -14.71 2.67
C PRO A 91 12.64 -14.48 3.81
N ARG A 92 11.63 -15.36 3.93
CA ARG A 92 10.73 -15.36 5.08
C ARG A 92 11.46 -15.92 6.29
N ARG A 93 11.72 -15.07 7.28
CA ARG A 93 12.31 -15.48 8.56
C ARG A 93 11.19 -15.69 9.59
N PRO A 94 11.26 -16.72 10.43
CA PRO A 94 10.37 -16.86 11.57
C PRO A 94 10.44 -15.60 12.45
N ALA A 95 9.31 -15.21 13.03
CA ALA A 95 9.29 -14.15 14.02
C ALA A 95 10.14 -14.55 15.23
N SER A 96 11.00 -13.66 15.72
CA SER A 96 11.83 -13.92 16.90
C SER A 96 11.15 -13.53 18.22
N SER A 97 9.91 -13.02 18.16
CA SER A 97 9.10 -12.67 19.34
C SER A 97 7.60 -12.72 19.04
N LEU A 98 6.78 -12.85 20.09
CA LEU A 98 5.31 -12.78 19.99
C LEU A 98 4.83 -11.45 19.38
N LYS A 99 5.49 -10.34 19.72
CA LYS A 99 5.18 -9.02 19.17
C LYS A 99 5.38 -8.99 17.65
N GLN A 100 6.50 -9.52 17.17
CA GLN A 100 6.77 -9.61 15.73
C GLN A 100 5.79 -10.56 15.03
N ALA A 101 5.48 -11.70 15.65
CA ALA A 101 4.50 -12.65 15.10
C ALA A 101 3.13 -11.97 14.93
N ARG A 102 2.66 -11.25 15.95
CA ARG A 102 1.41 -10.51 15.90
C ARG A 102 1.39 -9.45 14.78
N VAL A 103 2.43 -8.62 14.68
CA VAL A 103 2.53 -7.61 13.61
C VAL A 103 2.52 -8.27 12.23
N GLY A 104 3.21 -9.40 12.08
CA GLY A 104 3.19 -10.20 10.85
C GLY A 104 1.79 -10.69 10.50
N SER A 105 1.08 -11.28 11.48
CA SER A 105 -0.31 -11.74 11.29
C SER A 105 -1.27 -10.59 10.97
N GLU A 106 -1.12 -9.43 11.60
CA GLU A 106 -1.95 -8.25 11.32
C GLU A 106 -1.72 -7.75 9.88
N LEU A 107 -0.46 -7.66 9.42
CA LEU A 107 -0.12 -7.28 8.04
C LEU A 107 -0.60 -8.31 7.01
N GLN A 108 -0.59 -9.59 7.36
CA GLN A 108 -1.09 -10.66 6.52
C GLN A 108 -2.61 -10.60 6.40
N ALA A 109 -3.33 -10.38 7.51
CA ALA A 109 -4.78 -10.35 7.51
C ALA A 109 -5.33 -9.20 6.66
N ALA A 110 -4.87 -7.97 6.91
CA ALA A 110 -5.27 -6.80 6.13
C ALA A 110 -4.26 -5.65 6.29
N ARG A 111 -3.88 -5.04 5.18
CA ARG A 111 -3.01 -3.85 5.19
C ARG A 111 -3.30 -2.94 4.00
N THR A 112 -2.62 -1.80 3.99
CA THR A 112 -2.44 -0.98 2.79
C THR A 112 -1.09 -1.31 2.14
N CYS A 113 -1.09 -1.59 0.84
CA CYS A 113 0.14 -1.81 0.07
C CYS A 113 0.78 -0.46 -0.26
N TYR A 114 0.04 0.35 -1.02
CA TYR A 114 0.24 1.79 -1.11
C TYR A 114 -0.98 2.53 -0.58
N ASP A 115 -1.84 2.95 -1.49
CA ASP A 115 -3.13 3.58 -1.23
C ASP A 115 -4.32 2.60 -1.37
N HIS A 116 -4.05 1.31 -1.57
CA HIS A 116 -5.05 0.28 -1.83
C HIS A 116 -4.89 -0.92 -0.89
N LEU A 117 -5.95 -1.71 -0.76
CA LEU A 117 -6.03 -2.83 0.18
C LEU A 117 -5.21 -4.03 -0.31
N ALA A 118 -4.52 -4.65 0.64
CA ALA A 118 -3.65 -5.80 0.47
C ALA A 118 -3.78 -6.74 1.68
N GLY A 119 -3.00 -7.82 1.69
CA GLY A 119 -3.18 -8.97 2.56
C GLY A 119 -4.35 -9.83 2.12
N ALA A 120 -4.72 -10.80 2.97
CA ALA A 120 -5.83 -11.72 2.73
C ALA A 120 -7.13 -10.97 2.38
N LEU A 121 -7.42 -9.86 3.07
CA LEU A 121 -8.57 -9.01 2.77
C LEU A 121 -8.52 -8.42 1.35
N GLY A 122 -7.38 -7.84 0.94
CA GLY A 122 -7.25 -7.20 -0.38
C GLY A 122 -7.38 -8.21 -1.53
N VAL A 123 -6.83 -9.41 -1.34
CA VAL A 123 -6.96 -10.54 -2.27
C VAL A 123 -8.40 -11.03 -2.34
N ALA A 124 -9.03 -11.30 -1.19
CA ALA A 124 -10.41 -11.77 -1.11
C ALA A 124 -11.39 -10.77 -1.74
N LEU A 125 -11.18 -9.47 -1.51
CA LEU A 125 -11.95 -8.41 -2.16
C LEU A 125 -11.79 -8.47 -3.67
N PHE A 126 -10.55 -8.52 -4.18
CA PHE A 126 -10.30 -8.54 -5.62
C PHE A 126 -10.96 -9.77 -6.29
N GLU A 127 -10.85 -10.94 -5.67
CA GLU A 127 -11.48 -12.16 -6.14
C GLU A 127 -13.00 -12.09 -6.13
N ALA A 128 -13.59 -11.47 -5.11
CA ALA A 128 -15.03 -11.26 -5.05
C ALA A 128 -15.52 -10.34 -6.18
N LEU A 129 -14.76 -9.29 -6.52
CA LEU A 129 -15.10 -8.40 -7.64
C LEU A 129 -15.10 -9.14 -8.99
N GLN A 130 -14.13 -10.03 -9.21
CA GLN A 130 -14.05 -10.84 -10.44
C GLN A 130 -15.13 -11.93 -10.48
N ARG A 131 -15.32 -12.66 -9.38
CA ARG A 131 -16.34 -13.72 -9.25
C ARG A 131 -17.76 -13.19 -9.51
N GLN A 132 -18.05 -11.97 -9.05
CA GLN A 132 -19.34 -11.31 -9.30
C GLN A 132 -19.43 -10.60 -10.66
N ARG A 133 -18.37 -10.66 -11.46
CA ARG A 133 -18.25 -9.97 -12.76
C ARG A 133 -18.47 -8.45 -12.61
N LEU A 134 -18.02 -7.86 -11.51
CA LEU A 134 -17.92 -6.40 -11.37
C LEU A 134 -16.68 -5.87 -12.13
N LEU A 135 -15.65 -6.71 -12.21
CA LEU A 135 -14.49 -6.54 -13.08
C LEU A 135 -14.35 -7.75 -14.00
N THR A 136 -13.92 -7.52 -15.25
CA THR A 136 -13.50 -8.59 -16.16
C THR A 136 -12.14 -9.17 -15.73
N PRO A 137 -11.71 -10.31 -16.30
CA PRO A 137 -10.35 -10.80 -16.14
C PRO A 137 -9.31 -9.76 -16.62
N GLU A 138 -9.63 -8.94 -17.62
CA GLU A 138 -8.77 -7.88 -18.15
C GLU A 138 -8.78 -6.60 -17.29
N LEU A 139 -9.53 -6.63 -16.17
CA LEU A 139 -9.74 -5.53 -15.21
C LEU A 139 -10.57 -4.35 -15.73
N GLU A 140 -11.39 -4.60 -16.74
CA GLU A 140 -12.37 -3.62 -17.20
C GLU A 140 -13.59 -3.64 -16.27
N VAL A 141 -14.14 -2.46 -15.99
CA VAL A 141 -15.37 -2.35 -15.19
C VAL A 141 -16.57 -2.70 -16.06
N THR A 142 -17.33 -3.70 -15.63
CA THR A 142 -18.56 -4.08 -16.34
C THR A 142 -19.69 -3.09 -16.03
N SER A 143 -20.77 -3.09 -16.81
CA SER A 143 -21.96 -2.26 -16.51
C SER A 143 -22.54 -2.53 -15.11
N ARG A 144 -22.47 -3.81 -14.66
CA ARG A 144 -22.87 -4.20 -13.30
C ARG A 144 -21.90 -3.64 -12.26
N GLY A 145 -20.60 -3.73 -12.51
CA GLY A 145 -19.56 -3.11 -11.69
C GLY A 145 -19.77 -1.61 -11.55
N ALA A 146 -19.99 -0.92 -12.66
CA ALA A 146 -20.20 0.53 -12.68
C ALA A 146 -21.40 0.97 -11.85
N LYS A 147 -22.53 0.27 -11.98
CA LYS A 147 -23.71 0.50 -11.12
C LYS A 147 -23.37 0.29 -9.65
N ARG A 148 -22.71 -0.83 -9.32
CA ARG A 148 -22.42 -1.20 -7.93
C ARG A 148 -21.43 -0.24 -7.26
N PHE A 149 -20.38 0.19 -7.97
CA PHE A 149 -19.43 1.16 -7.47
C PHE A 149 -20.08 2.53 -7.25
N ARG A 150 -20.96 2.97 -8.15
CA ARG A 150 -21.75 4.20 -7.94
C ARG A 150 -22.66 4.13 -6.71
N GLU A 151 -23.38 3.02 -6.52
CA GLU A 151 -24.19 2.80 -5.31
C GLU A 151 -23.37 2.81 -4.02
N LEU A 152 -22.13 2.32 -4.09
CA LEU A 152 -21.20 2.37 -2.97
C LEU A 152 -20.65 3.79 -2.71
N GLY A 153 -20.86 4.73 -3.64
CA GLY A 153 -20.38 6.12 -3.55
C GLY A 153 -19.06 6.38 -4.28
N ILE A 154 -18.68 5.55 -5.25
CA ILE A 154 -17.44 5.69 -6.03
C ILE A 154 -17.78 6.26 -7.41
N ALA A 155 -17.30 7.47 -7.69
CA ALA A 155 -17.49 8.17 -8.96
C ALA A 155 -16.45 7.75 -10.01
N LEU A 156 -16.77 6.75 -10.84
CA LEU A 156 -15.81 6.19 -11.81
C LEU A 156 -15.30 7.19 -12.85
N ASP A 157 -16.13 8.14 -13.26
CA ASP A 157 -15.77 9.13 -14.29
C ASP A 157 -14.63 10.04 -13.80
N GLU A 158 -14.62 10.38 -12.51
CA GLU A 158 -13.53 11.14 -11.86
C GLU A 158 -12.23 10.31 -11.75
N LEU A 159 -12.34 8.99 -11.68
CA LEU A 159 -11.21 8.08 -11.58
C LEU A 159 -10.55 7.83 -12.94
N ALA A 160 -11.34 7.79 -14.01
CA ALA A 160 -10.88 7.56 -15.38
C ALA A 160 -10.06 8.74 -15.93
N GLY A 161 -10.32 9.97 -15.47
CA GLY A 161 -9.57 11.17 -15.87
C GLY A 161 -8.18 11.31 -15.23
N ARG A 162 -7.77 10.40 -14.34
CA ARG A 162 -6.47 10.49 -13.65
C ARG A 162 -5.33 9.95 -14.53
N ARG A 163 -4.11 10.43 -14.30
CA ARG A 163 -2.88 9.99 -15.02
C ARG A 163 -2.46 8.53 -14.75
N ARG A 164 -3.24 7.76 -13.98
CA ARG A 164 -2.91 6.39 -13.56
C ARG A 164 -4.02 5.43 -13.99
N PRO A 165 -3.72 4.15 -14.22
CA PRO A 165 -4.72 3.18 -14.66
C PRO A 165 -5.87 3.04 -13.65
N LEU A 166 -7.08 2.80 -14.16
CA LEU A 166 -8.27 2.60 -13.35
C LEU A 166 -8.12 1.39 -12.42
N ALA A 167 -7.72 0.26 -12.99
CA ALA A 167 -7.47 -0.99 -12.28
C ALA A 167 -6.16 -1.61 -12.78
N ARG A 168 -5.37 -2.16 -11.87
CA ARG A 168 -4.19 -2.97 -12.20
C ARG A 168 -4.01 -4.09 -11.19
N ARG A 169 -3.38 -5.18 -11.62
CA ARG A 169 -2.93 -6.24 -10.72
C ARG A 169 -1.71 -5.76 -9.95
N CYS A 170 -1.73 -5.93 -8.63
CA CYS A 170 -0.55 -5.77 -7.78
C CYS A 170 -0.33 -7.09 -7.03
N LEU A 171 0.91 -7.56 -6.98
CA LEU A 171 1.26 -8.84 -6.39
C LEU A 171 1.46 -8.66 -4.88
N ASP A 172 0.67 -9.39 -4.10
CA ASP A 172 0.77 -9.39 -2.65
C ASP A 172 1.93 -10.26 -2.18
N TRP A 173 2.87 -9.73 -1.38
CA TRP A 173 3.98 -10.55 -0.87
C TRP A 173 3.60 -11.48 0.28
N THR A 174 2.53 -11.19 1.04
CA THR A 174 2.08 -12.08 2.13
C THR A 174 1.29 -13.26 1.57
N GLU A 175 0.44 -13.00 0.57
CA GLU A 175 -0.43 -14.02 -0.03
C GLU A 175 0.14 -14.67 -1.30
N ARG A 176 1.12 -14.04 -1.97
CA ARG A 176 1.63 -14.41 -3.30
C ARG A 176 0.52 -14.49 -4.37
N ARG A 177 -0.53 -13.68 -4.19
CA ARG A 177 -1.71 -13.58 -5.06
C ARG A 177 -1.93 -12.12 -5.44
N HIS A 178 -2.72 -11.87 -6.48
CA HIS A 178 -2.99 -10.49 -6.89
C HIS A 178 -4.09 -9.85 -6.05
N HIS A 179 -3.93 -8.56 -5.75
CA HIS A 179 -5.00 -7.69 -5.28
C HIS A 179 -5.20 -6.51 -6.24
N LEU A 180 -6.26 -5.74 -6.01
CA LEU A 180 -6.64 -4.61 -6.86
C LEU A 180 -5.86 -3.35 -6.48
N ALA A 181 -5.09 -2.82 -7.42
CA ALA A 181 -4.50 -1.48 -7.36
C ALA A 181 -5.08 -0.59 -8.48
N GLY A 182 -4.59 0.64 -8.60
CA GLY A 182 -5.11 1.63 -9.54
C GLY A 182 -6.07 2.61 -8.85
N SER A 183 -6.65 3.55 -9.61
CA SER A 183 -7.53 4.55 -9.02
C SER A 183 -8.80 3.95 -8.39
N LEU A 184 -9.32 2.84 -8.93
CA LEU A 184 -10.44 2.10 -8.33
C LEU A 184 -10.04 1.39 -7.04
N GLY A 185 -8.86 0.74 -7.01
CA GLY A 185 -8.37 0.07 -5.80
C GLY A 185 -8.18 1.04 -4.64
N ALA A 186 -7.66 2.23 -4.93
CA ALA A 186 -7.54 3.31 -3.96
C ALA A 186 -8.90 3.85 -3.49
N ALA A 187 -9.80 4.14 -4.43
CA ALA A 187 -11.13 4.64 -4.09
C ALA A 187 -11.93 3.64 -3.23
N LEU A 188 -11.79 2.33 -3.48
CA LEU A 188 -12.38 1.29 -2.64
C LEU A 188 -11.79 1.28 -1.23
N ALA A 189 -10.46 1.44 -1.10
CA ALA A 189 -9.80 1.52 0.18
C ALA A 189 -10.28 2.73 0.99
N ASP A 190 -10.24 3.92 0.38
CA ASP A 190 -10.73 5.17 0.97
C ASP A 190 -12.18 5.03 1.41
N ARG A 191 -13.03 4.47 0.54
CA ARG A 191 -14.43 4.27 0.85
C ARG A 191 -14.66 3.32 2.03
N CYS A 192 -13.84 2.27 2.17
CA CYS A 192 -13.90 1.38 3.32
C CYS A 192 -13.51 2.11 4.63
N PHE A 193 -12.55 3.03 4.59
CA PHE A 193 -12.23 3.86 5.76
C PHE A 193 -13.36 4.85 6.09
N GLU A 194 -13.89 5.56 5.10
CA GLU A 194 -15.00 6.51 5.28
C GLU A 194 -16.25 5.86 5.88
N LEU A 195 -16.56 4.63 5.45
CA LEU A 195 -17.71 3.87 5.96
C LEU A 195 -17.44 3.27 7.35
N GLY A 196 -16.22 3.40 7.90
CA GLY A 196 -15.81 2.79 9.15
C GLY A 196 -15.73 1.25 9.08
N TRP A 197 -15.52 0.71 7.88
CA TRP A 197 -15.31 -0.72 7.67
C TRP A 197 -13.89 -1.12 8.07
N LEU A 198 -12.95 -0.21 7.83
CA LEU A 198 -11.55 -0.37 8.18
C LEU A 198 -11.10 0.73 9.12
N GLU A 199 -10.18 0.38 10.00
CA GLU A 199 -9.49 1.31 10.87
C GLU A 199 -7.99 1.15 10.72
N ARG A 200 -7.25 2.25 10.74
CA ARG A 200 -5.79 2.23 10.66
C ARG A 200 -5.22 1.84 12.02
N LEU A 201 -4.24 0.95 12.03
CA LEU A 201 -3.48 0.65 13.25
C LEU A 201 -2.31 1.64 13.40
N PRO A 202 -2.04 2.16 14.62
CA PRO A 202 -0.92 3.06 14.84
C PRO A 202 0.42 2.46 14.42
N SER A 203 1.30 3.30 13.88
CA SER A 203 2.70 2.97 13.58
C SER A 203 2.93 1.78 12.62
N SER A 204 1.90 1.35 11.88
CA SER A 204 1.94 0.25 10.91
C SER A 204 1.11 0.56 9.67
N ARG A 205 1.34 -0.21 8.60
CA ARG A 205 0.49 -0.24 7.40
C ARG A 205 -0.69 -1.20 7.53
N ALA A 206 -0.71 -2.00 8.59
CA ALA A 206 -1.80 -2.91 8.92
C ALA A 206 -3.09 -2.13 9.19
N VAL A 207 -4.22 -2.72 8.80
CA VAL A 207 -5.55 -2.17 9.02
C VAL A 207 -6.40 -3.21 9.71
N ARG A 208 -7.31 -2.75 10.56
CA ARG A 208 -8.24 -3.61 11.27
C ARG A 208 -9.58 -3.59 10.58
N LEU A 209 -10.07 -4.78 10.22
CA LEU A 209 -11.45 -4.96 9.79
C LEU A 209 -12.39 -4.92 10.98
N THR A 210 -13.36 -4.00 10.95
CA THR A 210 -14.39 -3.87 11.97
C THR A 210 -15.52 -4.87 11.74
N ASP A 211 -16.37 -5.11 12.75
CA ASP A 211 -17.55 -5.96 12.57
C ASP A 211 -18.56 -5.33 11.60
N LYS A 212 -18.65 -4.00 11.58
CA LYS A 212 -19.40 -3.25 10.58
C LYS A 212 -18.84 -3.51 9.18
N GLY A 213 -17.51 -3.52 9.05
CA GLY A 213 -16.81 -3.83 7.81
C GLY A 213 -17.03 -5.24 7.32
N ARG A 214 -16.94 -6.25 8.18
CA ARG A 214 -17.28 -7.64 7.83
C ARG A 214 -18.67 -7.75 7.20
N ARG A 215 -19.68 -7.19 7.87
CA ARG A 215 -21.06 -7.19 7.36
C ARG A 215 -21.20 -6.36 6.08
N GLY A 216 -20.55 -5.21 6.02
CA GLY A 216 -20.59 -4.30 4.87
C GLY A 216 -19.97 -4.92 3.62
N LEU A 217 -18.77 -5.49 3.72
CA LEU A 217 -18.08 -6.15 2.62
C LEU A 217 -18.84 -7.39 2.13
N ALA A 218 -19.39 -8.20 3.05
CA ALA A 218 -20.22 -9.34 2.69
C ALA A 218 -21.50 -8.90 1.96
N ARG A 219 -22.19 -7.87 2.47
CA ARG A 219 -23.45 -7.39 1.88
C ARG A 219 -23.24 -6.64 0.56
N GLU A 220 -22.26 -5.74 0.52
CA GLU A 220 -22.09 -4.84 -0.62
C GLU A 220 -21.25 -5.48 -1.74
N LEU A 221 -20.25 -6.27 -1.38
CA LEU A 221 -19.25 -6.77 -2.32
C LEU A 221 -19.07 -8.29 -2.24
N ALA A 222 -19.96 -9.01 -1.54
CA ALA A 222 -19.93 -10.47 -1.37
C ALA A 222 -18.54 -11.03 -1.03
N VAL A 223 -17.78 -10.30 -0.21
CA VAL A 223 -16.48 -10.77 0.29
C VAL A 223 -16.71 -11.72 1.45
N GLU A 224 -16.13 -12.91 1.37
CA GLU A 224 -16.13 -13.93 2.42
C GLU A 224 -14.74 -13.94 3.06
N LEU A 225 -14.69 -13.84 4.40
CA LEU A 225 -13.47 -13.71 5.20
C LEU A 225 -13.47 -14.69 6.36
#